data_AF-A0A931KX94-F1
#
_entry.id   AF-A0A931KX94-F1
#
_cell.length_a   1.000
_cell.length_b   1.000
_cell.length_c   1.000
_cell.angle_alpha   90.00
_cell.angle_beta   90.00
_cell.angle_gamma   90.00
#
_symmetry.space_group_name_H-M   'P 1'
#
loop_
_entity.id
_entity.type
_entity.pdbx_description
1 polymer ?
#
loop_
_entity_poly.entity_id
_entity_poly.type
_entity_poly.pdbx_seq_one_letter_code
_entity_poly.pdbx_strand_id
1 'polypeptide(L)'
;MINKNSIQDEINRTLESLDGAERARANPFLFTRIQAKMNREKSVWSMLLGTISRPAFAFAIIAFILLANIWTLYQGNNRTDSANSAFQAATAADLPEEYNLAVNTFYDYETP
;
A
#
# COMPACT_ATOMS: atom_id res chain seq x y z
N MET A 1 -9.15 -37.60 71.29
CA MET A 1 -9.66 -38.64 70.36
C MET A 1 -10.31 -37.94 69.20
N ILE A 2 -9.75 -38.05 68.00
CA ILE A 2 -10.42 -37.56 66.79
C ILE A 2 -11.65 -38.46 66.59
N ASN A 3 -12.83 -37.87 66.53
CA ASN A 3 -14.08 -38.60 66.46
C ASN A 3 -14.21 -39.23 65.07
N LYS A 4 -14.11 -40.54 64.97
CA LYS A 4 -14.11 -41.28 63.70
C LYS A 4 -15.38 -41.01 62.87
N ASN A 5 -16.49 -40.75 63.55
CA ASN A 5 -17.77 -40.42 62.93
C ASN A 5 -17.76 -39.08 62.19
N SER A 6 -17.07 -38.05 62.71
CA SER A 6 -17.03 -36.75 62.02
C SER A 6 -16.24 -36.81 60.72
N ILE A 7 -15.21 -37.66 60.66
CA ILE A 7 -14.44 -37.90 59.44
C ILE A 7 -15.30 -38.65 58.41
N GLN A 8 -16.07 -39.66 58.83
CA GLN A 8 -16.99 -40.37 57.94
C GLN A 8 -18.04 -39.43 57.33
N ASP A 9 -18.63 -38.54 58.13
CA ASP A 9 -19.60 -37.55 57.65
C ASP A 9 -18.99 -36.58 56.64
N GLU A 10 -17.77 -36.09 56.90
CA GLU A 10 -17.09 -35.14 56.01
C GLU A 10 -16.68 -35.79 54.67
N ILE A 11 -16.29 -37.07 54.70
CA ILE A 11 -16.05 -37.88 53.50
C ILE A 11 -17.33 -38.05 52.69
N ASN A 12 -18.44 -38.43 53.33
CA ASN A 12 -19.73 -38.58 52.66
C ASN A 12 -20.20 -37.26 52.05
N ARG A 13 -20.07 -36.14 52.77
CA ARG A 13 -20.41 -34.80 52.26
C ARG A 13 -19.57 -34.40 51.04
N THR A 14 -18.30 -34.80 51.03
CA THR A 14 -17.40 -34.53 49.90
C THR A 14 -17.78 -35.38 48.69
N LEU A 15 -18.10 -36.66 48.89
CA LEU A 15 -18.57 -37.55 47.83
C LEU A 15 -19.91 -37.09 47.24
N GLU A 16 -20.86 -36.68 48.08
CA GLU A 16 -22.14 -36.10 47.63
C GLU A 16 -21.95 -34.80 46.85
N SER A 17 -20.96 -33.97 47.21
CA SER A 17 -20.67 -32.73 46.48
C SER A 17 -20.10 -32.96 45.07
N LEU A 18 -19.51 -34.13 44.83
CA LEU A 18 -18.91 -34.52 43.57
C LEU A 18 -19.89 -35.27 42.65
N ASP A 19 -21.01 -35.77 43.16
CA ASP A 19 -21.99 -36.57 42.41
C ASP A 19 -22.75 -35.76 41.34
N GLY A 20 -22.77 -34.43 41.48
CA GLY A 20 -23.30 -33.48 40.49
C GLY A 20 -22.26 -32.90 39.53
N ALA A 21 -21.00 -33.30 39.64
CA ALA A 21 -19.91 -32.74 38.83
C ALA A 21 -19.93 -33.31 37.40
N GLU A 22 -20.83 -32.82 36.56
CA GLU A 22 -20.80 -33.13 35.13
C GLU A 22 -19.58 -32.45 34.49
N ARG A 23 -18.92 -33.15 33.55
CA ARG A 23 -17.89 -32.59 32.69
C ARG A 23 -18.41 -31.28 32.09
N ALA A 24 -17.76 -30.16 32.38
CA ALA A 24 -18.12 -28.86 31.81
C ALA A 24 -18.13 -28.97 30.28
N ARG A 25 -19.32 -29.02 29.67
CA ARG A 25 -19.46 -29.02 28.22
C ARG A 25 -19.06 -27.64 27.72
N ALA A 26 -18.23 -27.60 26.68
CA ALA A 26 -17.87 -26.35 26.03
C ALA A 26 -19.14 -25.59 25.64
N ASN A 27 -19.18 -24.29 25.93
CA ASN A 27 -20.32 -23.44 25.61
C ASN A 27 -20.68 -23.62 24.11
N PRO A 28 -21.92 -23.97 23.76
CA PRO A 28 -22.33 -24.31 22.39
C PRO A 28 -22.11 -23.18 21.37
N PHE A 29 -21.86 -21.94 21.81
CA PHE A 29 -21.65 -20.78 20.94
C PHE A 29 -20.22 -20.20 21.00
N LEU A 30 -19.28 -20.89 21.66
CA LEU A 30 -17.87 -20.45 21.73
C LEU A 30 -17.27 -20.28 20.32
N PHE A 31 -17.50 -21.26 19.45
CA PHE A 31 -17.04 -21.24 18.07
C PHE A 31 -17.60 -20.02 17.32
N THR A 32 -18.90 -19.78 17.38
CA THR A 32 -19.56 -18.64 16.73
C THR A 32 -19.02 -17.30 17.24
N ARG A 33 -18.76 -17.19 18.55
CA ARG A 33 -18.25 -15.94 19.15
C ARG A 33 -16.80 -15.65 18.71
N ILE A 34 -15.97 -16.69 18.60
CA ILE A 34 -14.61 -16.58 18.08
C ILE A 34 -14.65 -16.21 16.58
N GLN A 35 -15.47 -16.90 15.80
CA GLN A 35 -15.67 -16.64 14.37
C GLN A 35 -16.13 -15.19 14.12
N ALA A 36 -17.08 -14.69 14.92
CA ALA A 36 -17.61 -13.33 14.80
C ALA A 36 -16.55 -12.25 15.08
N LYS A 37 -15.68 -12.47 16.08
CA LYS A 37 -14.54 -11.57 16.33
C LYS A 37 -13.56 -11.56 15.17
N MET A 38 -13.22 -12.73 14.64
CA MET A 38 -12.27 -12.88 13.54
C MET A 38 -12.79 -12.28 12.22
N ASN A 39 -14.10 -12.41 11.95
CA ASN A 39 -14.71 -11.81 10.75
C ASN A 39 -14.86 -10.28 10.85
N ARG A 40 -15.03 -9.73 12.06
CA ARG A 40 -15.10 -8.27 12.25
C ARG A 40 -13.82 -7.56 11.81
N GLU A 41 -12.66 -8.13 12.15
CA GLU A 41 -11.36 -7.58 11.75
C GLU A 41 -11.13 -7.74 10.25
N LYS A 42 -11.53 -8.87 9.67
CA LYS A 42 -11.45 -9.09 8.22
C LYS A 42 -12.30 -8.11 7.42
N SER A 43 -13.47 -7.68 7.92
CA SER A 43 -14.39 -6.83 7.17
C SER A 43 -13.81 -5.46 6.79
N VAL A 44 -13.00 -4.84 7.66
CA VAL A 44 -12.44 -3.51 7.39
C VAL A 44 -11.30 -3.60 6.39
N TRP A 45 -10.41 -4.58 6.58
CA TRP A 45 -9.34 -4.88 5.64
C TRP A 45 -9.87 -5.37 4.29
N SER A 46 -10.91 -6.20 4.28
CA SER A 46 -11.53 -6.70 3.05
C SER A 46 -12.29 -5.61 2.30
N MET A 47 -12.88 -4.64 3.00
CA MET A 47 -13.52 -3.48 2.35
C MET A 47 -12.47 -2.59 1.68
N LEU A 48 -11.35 -2.32 2.36
CA LEU A 48 -10.22 -1.57 1.79
C LEU A 48 -9.57 -2.31 0.61
N LEU A 49 -9.33 -3.62 0.73
CA LEU A 49 -8.78 -4.48 -0.33
C LEU A 49 -9.78 -4.68 -1.49
N GLY A 50 -11.09 -4.70 -1.22
CA GLY A 50 -12.13 -4.77 -2.24
C GLY A 50 -12.25 -3.46 -3.04
N THR A 51 -11.96 -2.32 -2.42
CA THR A 51 -11.89 -1.03 -3.12
C THR A 51 -10.58 -0.84 -3.88
N ILE A 52 -9.45 -1.38 -3.41
CA ILE A 52 -8.16 -1.28 -4.13
C ILE A 52 -8.15 -2.13 -5.40
N SER A 53 -8.91 -3.22 -5.44
CA SER A 53 -9.04 -4.12 -6.60
C SER A 53 -10.00 -3.60 -7.67
N ARG A 54 -10.64 -2.44 -7.47
CA ARG A 54 -11.40 -1.77 -8.51
C ARG A 54 -10.48 -0.93 -9.40
N PRO A 55 -10.48 -1.12 -10.74
CA PRO A 55 -9.60 -0.37 -11.65
C PRO A 55 -9.77 1.15 -11.52
N ALA A 56 -10.95 1.62 -11.11
CA ALA A 56 -11.23 3.03 -10.83
C ALA A 56 -10.31 3.64 -9.75
N PHE A 57 -9.92 2.88 -8.72
CA PHE A 57 -9.05 3.38 -7.65
C PHE A 57 -7.60 3.54 -8.13
N ALA A 58 -7.12 2.62 -8.98
CA ALA A 58 -5.82 2.73 -9.63
C ALA A 58 -5.75 3.99 -10.51
N PHE A 59 -6.79 4.25 -11.32
CA PHE A 59 -6.89 5.48 -12.09
C PHE A 59 -6.91 6.74 -11.22
N ALA A 60 -7.61 6.71 -10.08
CA ALA A 60 -7.64 7.83 -9.14
C ALA A 60 -6.27 8.14 -8.54
N ILE A 61 -5.49 7.12 -8.17
CA ILE A 61 -4.11 7.29 -7.67
C ILE A 61 -3.21 7.85 -8.76
N ILE A 62 -3.28 7.31 -9.98
CA ILE A 62 -2.47 7.80 -11.12
C ILE A 62 -2.83 9.26 -11.42
N ALA A 63 -4.12 9.60 -11.47
CA ALA A 63 -4.59 10.96 -11.69
C ALA A 63 -4.12 11.90 -10.56
N PHE A 64 -4.14 11.45 -9.31
CA PHE A 64 -3.64 12.23 -8.17
C PHE A 64 -2.15 12.52 -8.29
N ILE A 65 -1.34 11.52 -8.65
CA ILE A 65 0.11 11.68 -8.87
C ILE A 65 0.36 12.66 -10.03
N LEU A 66 -0.39 12.56 -11.13
CA LEU A 66 -0.27 13.48 -12.26
C LEU A 66 -0.62 14.92 -11.86
N LEU A 67 -1.74 15.11 -11.13
CA LEU A 67 -2.15 16.43 -10.64
C LEU A 67 -1.11 17.04 -9.70
N ALA A 68 -0.53 16.25 -8.79
CA ALA A 68 0.53 16.72 -7.89
C ALA A 68 1.78 17.17 -8.66
N ASN A 69 2.17 16.43 -9.70
CA ASN A 69 3.30 16.81 -10.56
C ASN A 69 3.00 18.08 -11.35
N ILE A 70 1.82 18.16 -11.98
CA ILE A 70 1.36 19.35 -12.72
C ILE A 70 1.33 20.58 -11.79
N TRP A 71 0.78 20.43 -10.58
CA TRP A 71 0.73 21.49 -9.58
C TRP A 71 2.13 21.97 -9.17
N THR A 72 3.08 21.05 -9.04
CA THR A 72 4.48 21.35 -8.73
C THR A 72 5.14 22.10 -9.89
N LEU A 73 4.87 21.71 -11.13
CA LEU A 73 5.35 22.42 -12.33
C LEU A 73 4.78 23.83 -12.42
N TYR A 74 3.48 24.04 -12.14
CA TYR A 74 2.91 25.40 -12.15
C TYR A 74 3.49 26.31 -11.06
N GLN A 75 3.85 25.78 -9.89
CA GLN A 75 4.59 26.55 -8.89
C GLN A 75 6.05 26.80 -9.31
N GLY A 76 6.65 25.88 -10.07
CA GLY A 76 8.02 25.98 -10.58
C GLY A 76 8.18 26.87 -11.81
N ASN A 77 7.16 26.99 -12.69
CA ASN A 77 7.24 27.76 -13.93
C ASN A 77 7.47 29.26 -13.70
N ASN A 78 7.02 29.80 -12.58
CA ASN A 78 7.35 31.18 -12.17
C ASN A 78 8.85 31.39 -11.86
N ARG A 79 9.67 30.34 -11.82
CA ARG A 79 11.12 30.38 -11.55
C ARG A 79 11.99 29.73 -12.64
N THR A 80 11.42 28.95 -13.56
CA THR A 80 12.21 28.10 -14.48
C THR A 80 12.25 28.62 -15.93
N ASP A 81 11.35 29.52 -16.32
CA ASP A 81 11.28 30.01 -17.72
C ASP A 81 12.47 30.89 -18.13
N SER A 82 13.23 31.46 -17.18
CA SER A 82 14.45 32.25 -17.49
C SER A 82 15.73 31.44 -17.60
N ALA A 83 15.77 30.21 -17.08
CA ALA A 83 17.01 29.39 -17.06
C ALA A 83 17.11 28.44 -18.26
N ASN A 84 15.99 27.89 -18.73
CA ASN A 84 15.98 26.92 -19.84
C ASN A 84 15.95 27.57 -21.23
N SER A 85 15.41 28.79 -21.35
CA SER A 85 15.35 29.55 -22.61
C SER A 85 16.72 30.07 -23.04
N ALA A 86 17.57 30.49 -22.10
CA ALA A 86 18.94 30.93 -22.37
C ALA A 86 19.86 29.79 -22.82
N PHE A 87 19.69 28.58 -22.27
CA PHE A 87 20.49 27.41 -22.63
C PHE A 87 20.12 26.83 -24.01
N GLN A 88 18.82 26.81 -24.37
CA GLN A 88 18.36 26.37 -25.69
C GLN A 88 18.73 27.35 -26.81
N ALA A 89 18.73 28.67 -26.55
CA ALA A 89 19.16 29.67 -27.52
C ALA A 89 20.67 29.60 -27.81
N ALA A 90 21.50 29.35 -26.79
CA ALA A 90 22.95 29.19 -26.96
C ALA A 90 23.33 27.93 -27.75
N THR A 91 22.63 26.80 -27.49
CA THR A 91 22.93 25.52 -28.16
C THR A 91 22.39 25.45 -29.59
N ALA A 92 21.29 26.14 -29.90
CA ALA A 92 20.69 26.14 -31.25
C ALA A 92 21.38 27.11 -32.24
N ALA A 93 22.11 28.11 -31.74
CA ALA A 93 22.83 29.08 -32.57
C ALA A 93 24.19 28.56 -33.07
N ASP A 94 24.82 27.62 -32.36
CA ASP A 94 26.18 27.12 -32.65
C ASP A 94 26.20 25.89 -33.60
N LEU A 95 25.08 25.16 -33.71
CA LEU A 95 24.96 23.95 -34.53
C LEU A 95 24.85 24.16 -36.06
N PRO A 96 24.21 25.23 -36.59
CA PRO A 96 24.05 25.41 -38.04
C PRO A 96 25.30 25.91 -38.77
N GLU A 97 26.21 26.61 -38.07
CA GLU A 97 27.43 27.17 -38.67
C GLU A 97 28.48 26.08 -38.93
N GLU A 98 28.56 25.05 -38.08
CA GLU A 98 29.58 23.99 -38.17
C GLU A 98 29.29 22.98 -39.30
N TYR A 99 28.01 22.78 -39.67
CA TYR A 99 27.60 21.83 -40.72
C TYR A 99 27.68 22.41 -42.14
N ASN A 100 27.93 23.71 -42.33
CA ASN A 100 27.96 24.37 -43.64
C ASN A 100 29.37 24.54 -44.25
N LEU A 101 30.42 23.93 -43.67
CA LEU A 101 31.80 24.04 -44.17
C LEU A 101 32.26 22.88 -45.06
N ALA A 102 31.40 21.92 -45.36
CA ALA A 102 31.76 20.74 -46.14
C ALA A 102 30.72 20.43 -47.22
N VAL A 103 30.80 21.12 -48.35
CA VAL A 103 30.53 20.62 -49.72
C VAL A 103 30.61 21.81 -50.66
N ASN A 104 31.69 21.86 -51.45
CA ASN A 104 31.75 22.25 -52.86
C ASN A 104 33.20 22.46 -53.32
N THR A 105 34.05 21.43 -53.15
CA THR A 105 35.20 21.27 -54.06
C THR A 105 34.67 20.66 -55.36
N PHE A 106 34.16 21.50 -56.24
CA PHE A 106 33.82 21.09 -57.60
C PHE A 106 35.11 20.89 -58.40
N TYR A 107 35.24 19.73 -59.03
CA TYR A 107 36.32 19.39 -59.92
C TYR A 107 36.39 20.39 -61.08
N ASP A 108 37.50 21.11 -61.18
CA ASP A 108 37.83 21.93 -62.35
C ASP A 108 38.47 21.02 -63.41
N TYR A 109 37.76 20.81 -64.51
CA TYR A 109 38.27 20.11 -65.69
C TYR A 109 38.18 21.01 -66.92
N GLU A 110 38.86 22.16 -66.92
CA GLU A 110 39.11 22.87 -68.18
C GLU A 110 40.48 22.51 -68.77
N THR A 111 40.39 21.77 -69.87
CA THR A 111 41.42 21.36 -70.83
C THR A 111 42.04 22.56 -71.58
N PRO A 112 43.32 22.53 -71.98
CA PRO A 112 43.76 23.27 -73.16
C PRO A 112 43.32 22.58 -74.47
#